data_AF-A0A8R1E7F7-F1
#
_entry.id   AF-A0A8R1E7F7-F1
#
_cell.length_a   1.000
_cell.length_b   1.000
_cell.length_c   1.000
_cell.angle_alpha   90.00
_cell.angle_beta   90.00
_cell.angle_gamma   90.00
#
_symmetry.space_group_name_H-M   'P 1'
#
loop_
_entity.id
_entity.type
_entity.pdbx_description
1 polymer ?
#
loop_
_entity_poly.entity_id
_entity_poly.type
_entity_poly.pdbx_seq_one_letter_code
_entity_poly.pdbx_strand_id
1 'polypeptide(L)'
;KTGDEYDQYDDEDLALSIPADAVGVPREFRQRVLKEMNLLQTPQDTPKNRCYCNYDESICGKNMTCVKQNGAACYHAVEEKYNKSMKRMETHHRWGCASLERGSGASHLTCNSWRAAHHTPKSIGCCYEGDYCNKDLVPPPYKHQPREQDLQKLPDLHDDLLSLPQVANGGLIFLAILGLIGGVFGMVRFIYFCVSI
;
A
#
# COMPACT_ATOMS: atom_id res chain seq x y z
N LYS A 1 -46.82 -3.32 -21.51
CA LYS A 1 -45.95 -2.26 -22.05
C LYS A 1 -45.58 -1.39 -20.85
N THR A 2 -44.45 -1.74 -20.23
CA THR A 2 -43.19 -0.92 -20.18
C THR A 2 -43.37 0.23 -19.19
N GLY A 3 -42.75 0.24 -18.00
CA GLY A 3 -41.29 0.38 -17.78
C GLY A 3 -40.92 1.85 -18.05
N ASP A 4 -40.36 2.68 -17.17
CA ASP A 4 -39.44 2.41 -16.07
C ASP A 4 -39.45 3.53 -15.01
N GLU A 5 -39.07 3.12 -13.80
CA GLU A 5 -38.57 3.84 -12.63
C GLU A 5 -37.18 4.45 -12.94
N TYR A 6 -36.98 5.74 -12.64
CA TYR A 6 -35.64 6.32 -12.58
C TYR A 6 -35.54 7.24 -11.36
N ASP A 7 -34.79 6.74 -10.38
CA ASP A 7 -34.36 7.46 -9.19
C ASP A 7 -33.48 8.65 -9.57
N GLN A 8 -33.80 9.78 -8.94
CA GLN A 8 -33.02 11.00 -8.95
C GLN A 8 -31.96 10.89 -7.85
N TYR A 9 -30.72 10.61 -8.23
CA TYR A 9 -29.56 10.70 -7.33
C TYR A 9 -28.92 12.08 -7.47
N ASP A 10 -28.80 12.77 -6.33
CA ASP A 10 -28.19 14.08 -6.19
C ASP A 10 -26.66 14.05 -6.48
N ASP A 11 -26.22 15.00 -7.30
CA ASP A 11 -24.86 15.17 -7.82
C ASP A 11 -23.86 15.74 -6.79
N GLU A 12 -23.51 14.99 -5.74
CA GLU A 12 -22.50 15.38 -4.73
C GLU A 12 -21.12 14.68 -4.94
N ASP A 13 -20.75 14.36 -6.18
CA ASP A 13 -19.42 13.80 -6.53
C ASP A 13 -18.36 14.88 -6.86
N LEU A 14 -18.62 16.14 -6.48
CA LEU A 14 -17.81 17.29 -6.88
C LEU A 14 -16.65 17.60 -5.93
N ALA A 15 -15.82 16.62 -5.56
CA ALA A 15 -14.54 16.93 -4.89
C ALA A 15 -13.51 15.79 -4.93
N LEU A 16 -13.02 15.42 -6.13
CA LEU A 16 -11.66 14.91 -6.34
C LEU A 16 -11.26 15.14 -7.80
N SER A 17 -11.37 16.38 -8.25
CA SER A 17 -10.77 16.81 -9.52
C SER A 17 -9.24 16.76 -9.37
N ILE A 18 -8.63 15.73 -9.95
CA ILE A 18 -7.17 15.67 -10.13
C ILE A 18 -6.79 16.91 -10.94
N PRO A 19 -5.94 17.80 -10.42
CA PRO A 19 -5.62 19.04 -11.10
C PRO A 19 -4.88 18.71 -12.42
N ALA A 20 -5.12 19.51 -13.46
CA ALA A 20 -4.71 19.17 -14.83
C ALA A 20 -3.19 19.04 -15.01
N ASP A 21 -2.42 19.60 -14.08
CA ASP A 21 -0.96 19.54 -13.95
C ASP A 21 -0.47 18.29 -13.19
N ALA A 22 -1.34 17.60 -12.45
CA ALA A 22 -1.02 16.32 -11.79
C ALA A 22 -1.11 15.10 -12.71
N VAL A 23 -1.59 15.27 -13.96
CA VAL A 23 -1.52 14.22 -15.00
C VAL A 23 -0.12 14.28 -15.63
N GLY A 24 0.81 13.55 -15.01
CA GLY A 24 2.27 13.68 -15.16
C GLY A 24 2.91 13.34 -16.52
N VAL A 25 2.31 13.66 -17.66
CA VAL A 25 2.99 13.62 -18.96
C VAL A 25 2.44 14.71 -19.91
N PRO A 26 3.24 15.69 -20.36
CA PRO A 26 2.83 16.68 -21.36
C PRO A 26 2.28 16.01 -22.64
N ARG A 27 1.21 16.56 -23.23
CA ARG A 27 0.55 15.99 -24.43
C ARG A 27 1.52 15.82 -25.59
N GLU A 28 2.46 16.74 -25.76
CA GLU A 28 3.48 16.68 -26.81
C GLU A 28 4.44 15.51 -26.62
N PHE A 29 4.84 15.25 -25.37
CA PHE A 29 5.65 14.08 -25.04
C PHE A 29 4.87 12.79 -25.32
N ARG A 30 3.60 12.73 -24.93
CA ARG A 30 2.72 11.59 -25.23
C ARG A 30 2.58 11.35 -26.73
N GLN A 31 2.39 12.41 -27.52
CA GLN A 31 2.28 12.32 -28.98
C GLN A 31 3.59 11.86 -29.63
N ARG A 32 4.74 12.35 -29.12
CA ARG A 32 6.06 11.91 -29.57
C ARG A 32 6.28 10.42 -29.33
N VAL A 33 5.99 9.95 -28.10
CA VAL A 33 6.10 8.53 -27.74
C VAL A 33 5.15 7.66 -28.57
N LEU A 34 3.90 8.09 -28.78
CA LEU A 34 2.95 7.34 -29.64
C LEU A 34 3.43 7.29 -31.10
N LYS A 35 4.03 8.38 -31.61
CA LYS A 35 4.60 8.42 -32.96
C LYS A 35 5.82 7.50 -33.07
N GLU A 36 6.72 7.51 -32.10
CA GLU A 36 7.86 6.58 -32.04
C GLU A 36 7.42 5.11 -31.94
N MET A 37 6.41 4.81 -31.12
CA MET A 37 5.82 3.47 -31.01
C MET A 37 5.18 2.98 -32.32
N ASN A 38 4.56 3.88 -33.09
CA ASN A 38 4.01 3.55 -34.42
C ASN A 38 5.10 3.42 -35.50
N LEU A 39 6.24 4.11 -35.34
CA LEU A 39 7.38 4.01 -36.27
C LEU A 39 8.17 2.71 -36.10
N LEU A 40 8.15 2.10 -34.91
CA LEU A 40 8.73 0.77 -34.64
C LEU A 40 7.87 -0.40 -35.16
N GLN A 41 6.68 -0.14 -35.72
CA GLN A 41 5.89 -1.13 -36.45
C GLN A 41 6.40 -1.27 -37.91
N THR A 42 7.69 -1.46 -38.08
CA THR A 42 8.20 -1.98 -39.36
C THR A 42 7.68 -3.41 -39.53
N PRO A 43 7.08 -3.78 -40.67
CA PRO A 43 6.44 -5.09 -40.90
C PRO A 43 7.38 -6.31 -40.85
N GLN A 44 8.66 -6.12 -40.50
CA GLN A 44 9.66 -7.17 -40.33
C GLN A 44 10.01 -7.48 -38.86
N ASP A 45 9.66 -6.63 -37.90
CA ASP A 45 9.81 -6.97 -36.49
C ASP A 45 8.56 -7.72 -36.03
N THR A 46 8.62 -9.04 -36.03
CA THR A 46 7.65 -9.85 -35.30
C THR A 46 7.72 -9.41 -33.83
N PRO A 47 6.65 -8.81 -33.28
CA PRO A 47 6.72 -8.27 -31.93
C PRO A 47 6.92 -9.44 -30.96
N LYS A 48 8.10 -9.47 -30.34
CA LYS A 48 8.53 -10.47 -29.35
C LYS A 48 7.80 -10.25 -28.03
N ASN A 49 6.50 -10.56 -28.05
CA ASN A 49 5.56 -10.23 -27.00
C ASN A 49 5.15 -11.45 -26.17
N ARG A 50 5.76 -12.60 -26.39
CA ARG A 50 5.40 -13.80 -25.62
C ARG A 50 6.22 -13.88 -24.36
N CYS A 51 5.57 -14.14 -23.23
CA CYS A 51 6.22 -14.37 -21.94
C CYS A 51 5.90 -15.78 -21.43
N TYR A 52 6.79 -16.34 -20.61
CA TYR A 52 6.46 -17.51 -19.80
C TYR A 52 5.48 -17.13 -18.69
N CYS A 53 4.54 -18.02 -18.39
CA CYS A 53 3.46 -17.78 -17.44
C CYS A 53 3.20 -19.06 -16.63
N ASN A 54 3.04 -18.98 -15.31
CA ASN A 54 2.81 -20.16 -14.46
C ASN A 54 1.57 -20.05 -13.54
N TYR A 55 0.61 -19.25 -13.95
CA TYR A 55 -0.73 -19.17 -13.35
C TYR A 55 -1.66 -20.22 -13.95
N ASP A 56 -2.90 -20.25 -13.45
CA ASP A 56 -3.99 -21.05 -14.01
C ASP A 56 -4.27 -20.67 -15.48
N GLU A 57 -4.91 -21.58 -16.21
CA GLU A 57 -5.23 -21.42 -17.64
C GLU A 57 -6.21 -20.26 -17.93
N SER A 58 -6.85 -19.71 -16.90
CA SER A 58 -7.66 -18.49 -17.03
C SER A 58 -6.80 -17.23 -17.21
N ILE A 59 -5.57 -17.23 -16.70
CA ILE A 59 -4.62 -16.12 -16.74
C ILE A 59 -3.54 -16.39 -17.79
N CYS A 60 -3.00 -17.60 -17.80
CA CYS A 60 -2.09 -18.05 -18.84
C CYS A 60 -2.89 -18.63 -20.00
N GLY A 61 -2.58 -18.21 -21.23
CA GLY A 61 -3.10 -18.89 -22.41
C GLY A 61 -2.58 -20.32 -22.53
N LYS A 62 -3.11 -21.05 -23.50
CA LYS A 62 -2.67 -22.40 -23.86
C LYS A 62 -1.14 -22.43 -23.99
N ASN A 63 -0.51 -23.45 -23.40
CA ASN A 63 0.95 -23.65 -23.30
C ASN A 63 1.69 -22.84 -22.23
N MET A 64 1.02 -22.40 -21.15
CA MET A 64 1.69 -21.70 -20.03
C MET A 64 2.38 -20.41 -20.50
N THR A 65 1.71 -19.66 -21.37
CA THR A 65 2.25 -18.41 -21.94
C THR A 65 1.22 -17.29 -21.89
N CYS A 66 1.70 -16.05 -21.90
CA CYS A 66 0.85 -14.88 -22.09
C CYS A 66 1.48 -13.96 -23.15
N VAL A 67 0.65 -13.12 -23.76
CA VAL A 67 1.10 -12.14 -24.77
C VAL A 67 0.97 -10.75 -24.16
N LYS A 68 2.08 -10.03 -24.05
CA LYS A 68 2.12 -8.66 -23.52
C LYS A 68 1.83 -7.63 -24.62
N GLN A 69 1.39 -6.44 -24.23
CA GLN A 69 1.25 -5.33 -25.18
C GLN A 69 2.61 -4.73 -25.55
N ASN A 70 2.70 -4.02 -26.68
CA ASN A 70 3.92 -3.31 -27.06
C ASN A 70 4.31 -2.28 -25.98
N GLY A 71 5.56 -2.29 -25.54
CA GLY A 71 6.05 -1.46 -24.43
C GLY A 71 5.75 -2.00 -23.02
N ALA A 72 5.03 -3.13 -22.92
CA ALA A 72 4.81 -3.83 -21.66
C ALA A 72 6.00 -4.74 -21.29
N ALA A 73 5.99 -5.27 -20.07
CA ALA A 73 7.06 -6.14 -19.59
C ALA A 73 6.59 -7.58 -19.37
N CYS A 74 7.47 -8.55 -19.58
CA CYS A 74 7.37 -9.85 -18.92
C CYS A 74 7.96 -9.71 -17.52
N TYR A 75 7.47 -10.49 -16.55
CA TYR A 75 8.03 -10.50 -15.19
C TYR A 75 8.34 -11.89 -14.67
N HIS A 76 9.25 -11.94 -13.72
CA HIS A 76 9.48 -13.03 -12.78
C HIS A 76 9.44 -12.44 -11.37
N ALA A 77 8.50 -12.89 -10.55
CA ALA A 77 8.31 -12.49 -9.18
C ALA A 77 8.63 -13.65 -8.23
N VAL A 78 9.26 -13.33 -7.10
CA VAL A 78 9.55 -14.27 -6.02
C VAL A 78 8.92 -13.77 -4.73
N GLU A 79 8.33 -14.69 -3.98
CA GLU A 79 7.67 -14.43 -2.71
C GLU A 79 8.05 -15.51 -1.71
N GLU A 80 8.44 -15.12 -0.51
CA GLU A 80 8.74 -16.08 0.55
C GLU A 80 7.44 -16.53 1.25
N LYS A 81 7.16 -17.83 1.27
CA LYS A 81 5.96 -18.37 1.90
C LYS A 81 6.31 -19.48 2.87
N TYR A 82 5.65 -19.47 4.04
CA TYR A 82 5.85 -20.53 5.01
C TYR A 82 5.11 -21.81 4.60
N ASN A 83 5.87 -22.90 4.41
CA ASN A 83 5.32 -24.22 4.16
C ASN A 83 5.01 -24.92 5.49
N LYS A 84 3.71 -25.05 5.82
CA LYS A 84 3.25 -25.66 7.07
C LYS A 84 3.63 -27.14 7.21
N SER A 85 3.72 -27.88 6.10
CA SER A 85 4.03 -29.31 6.11
C SER A 85 5.50 -29.55 6.43
N MET A 86 6.40 -28.83 5.77
CA MET A 86 7.85 -28.96 5.96
C MET A 86 8.40 -28.06 7.08
N LYS A 87 7.55 -27.23 7.69
CA LYS A 87 7.90 -26.27 8.76
C LYS A 87 9.09 -25.38 8.41
N ARG A 88 9.16 -24.91 7.15
CA ARG A 88 10.25 -24.06 6.65
C ARG A 88 9.72 -22.99 5.69
N MET A 89 10.46 -21.90 5.56
CA MET A 89 10.21 -20.89 4.53
C MET A 89 10.65 -21.41 3.17
N GLU A 90 9.85 -21.17 2.14
CA GLU A 90 10.15 -21.55 0.76
C GLU A 90 9.92 -20.36 -0.17
N THR A 91 10.74 -20.25 -1.20
CA THR A 91 10.61 -19.21 -2.22
C THR A 91 9.66 -19.70 -3.30
N HIS A 92 8.51 -19.04 -3.44
CA HIS A 92 7.56 -19.28 -4.50
C HIS A 92 7.87 -18.37 -5.69
N HIS A 93 7.93 -18.96 -6.88
CA HIS A 93 8.23 -18.26 -8.12
C HIS A 93 6.96 -18.10 -8.97
N ARG A 94 6.75 -16.90 -9.51
CA ARG A 94 5.64 -16.58 -10.41
C ARG A 94 6.12 -15.83 -11.64
N TRP A 95 5.57 -16.15 -12.80
CA TRP A 95 5.92 -15.54 -14.08
C TRP A 95 4.67 -15.11 -14.82
N GLY A 96 4.76 -14.00 -15.55
CA GLY A 96 3.65 -13.56 -16.39
C GLY A 96 3.93 -12.26 -17.15
N CYS A 97 2.84 -11.64 -17.58
CA CYS A 97 2.83 -10.39 -18.34
C CYS A 97 2.35 -9.25 -17.45
N ALA A 98 3.15 -8.19 -17.36
CA ALA A 98 2.73 -6.96 -16.70
C ALA A 98 1.88 -6.13 -17.67
N SER A 99 0.74 -5.63 -17.22
CA SER A 99 -0.17 -4.85 -18.06
C SER A 99 0.37 -3.44 -18.32
N LEU A 100 -0.11 -2.82 -19.40
CA LEU A 100 -0.11 -1.37 -19.55
C LEU A 100 -1.52 -0.89 -19.21
N GLU A 101 -1.71 -0.25 -18.07
CA GLU A 101 -2.95 0.50 -17.85
C GLU A 101 -2.93 1.73 -18.75
N ARG A 102 -4.02 1.95 -19.51
CA ARG A 102 -4.39 3.11 -20.35
C ARG A 102 -3.31 4.19 -20.64
N GLY A 103 -2.11 3.78 -21.06
CA GLY A 103 -0.99 4.67 -21.40
C GLY A 103 -0.16 5.22 -20.23
N SER A 104 -0.25 4.68 -19.01
CA SER A 104 0.44 5.18 -17.80
C SER A 104 1.72 4.42 -17.41
N GLY A 105 2.14 3.42 -18.18
CA GLY A 105 3.33 2.63 -17.80
C GLY A 105 3.14 1.81 -16.53
N ALA A 106 1.93 1.28 -16.27
CA ALA A 106 1.67 0.42 -15.10
C ALA A 106 2.63 -0.79 -14.97
N SER A 107 3.17 -1.26 -16.09
CA SER A 107 4.26 -2.24 -16.10
C SER A 107 5.47 -1.73 -15.33
N HIS A 108 5.85 -0.45 -15.47
CA HIS A 108 6.92 0.18 -14.72
C HIS A 108 6.67 0.17 -13.20
N LEU A 109 5.45 0.48 -12.76
CA LEU A 109 5.10 0.41 -11.34
C LEU A 109 5.19 -1.02 -10.81
N THR A 110 4.64 -1.97 -11.57
CA THR A 110 4.69 -3.41 -11.25
C THR A 110 6.14 -3.86 -11.13
N CYS A 111 7.00 -3.51 -12.08
CA CYS A 111 8.41 -3.87 -12.11
C CYS A 111 9.26 -3.19 -11.02
N ASN A 112 8.78 -2.09 -10.46
CA ASN A 112 9.41 -1.42 -9.32
C ASN A 112 8.76 -1.76 -7.98
N SER A 113 7.77 -2.67 -7.96
CA SER A 113 7.04 -2.99 -6.73
C SER A 113 7.93 -3.59 -5.65
N TRP A 114 9.08 -4.19 -5.98
CA TRP A 114 10.07 -4.67 -5.01
C TRP A 114 10.63 -3.57 -4.10
N ARG A 115 10.53 -2.29 -4.49
CA ARG A 115 10.99 -1.14 -3.70
C ARG A 115 10.04 -0.75 -2.58
N ALA A 116 8.78 -1.17 -2.67
CA ALA A 116 7.80 -0.90 -1.64
C ALA A 116 7.99 -1.82 -0.42
N ALA A 117 7.55 -1.36 0.74
CA ALA A 117 7.48 -2.16 1.95
C ALA A 117 6.43 -3.25 1.81
N HIS A 118 6.81 -4.49 2.09
CA HIS A 118 5.91 -5.64 2.00
C HIS A 118 5.89 -6.40 3.32
N HIS A 119 4.69 -6.75 3.78
CA HIS A 119 4.51 -7.57 4.97
C HIS A 119 5.22 -8.93 4.84
N THR A 120 5.18 -9.52 3.64
CA THR A 120 5.89 -10.75 3.29
C THR A 120 7.02 -10.41 2.31
N PRO A 121 8.26 -10.90 2.52
CA PRO A 121 9.37 -10.63 1.62
C PRO A 121 9.04 -11.07 0.19
N LYS A 122 9.06 -10.10 -0.73
CA LYS A 122 8.85 -10.35 -2.16
C LYS A 122 9.70 -9.44 -3.01
N SER A 123 10.03 -9.92 -4.21
CA SER A 123 10.80 -9.19 -5.21
C SER A 123 10.31 -9.53 -6.60
N ILE A 124 10.60 -8.67 -7.57
CA ILE A 124 10.19 -8.83 -8.96
C ILE A 124 11.28 -8.30 -9.89
N GLY A 125 11.56 -9.05 -10.95
CA GLY A 125 12.37 -8.63 -12.08
C GLY A 125 11.52 -8.55 -13.34
N CYS A 126 11.85 -7.63 -14.24
CA CYS A 126 11.19 -7.48 -15.51
C CYS A 126 12.14 -7.41 -16.70
N CYS A 127 11.63 -7.79 -17.87
CA CYS A 127 12.29 -7.63 -19.17
C CYS A 127 11.28 -7.14 -20.22
N TYR A 128 11.74 -6.22 -21.08
CA TYR A 128 10.88 -5.53 -22.05
C TYR A 128 11.03 -6.07 -23.47
N GLU A 129 12.11 -6.78 -23.77
CA GLU A 129 12.44 -7.25 -25.12
C GLU A 129 12.70 -8.75 -25.12
N GLY A 130 12.39 -9.41 -26.23
CA GLY A 130 12.62 -10.84 -26.40
C GLY A 130 11.44 -11.71 -25.99
N ASP A 131 11.24 -12.82 -26.72
CA ASP A 131 10.26 -13.82 -26.37
C ASP A 131 10.80 -14.66 -25.21
N TYR A 132 9.94 -14.93 -24.24
CA TYR A 132 10.23 -15.71 -23.03
C TYR A 132 11.42 -15.17 -22.22
N CYS A 133 11.74 -13.88 -22.34
CA CYS A 133 12.87 -13.25 -21.67
C CYS A 133 12.84 -13.43 -20.13
N ASN A 134 11.67 -13.71 -19.56
CA ASN A 134 11.49 -13.88 -18.12
C ASN A 134 11.84 -15.28 -17.60
N LYS A 135 12.14 -16.27 -18.45
CA LYS A 135 12.49 -17.63 -18.01
C LYS A 135 13.77 -17.66 -17.17
N ASP A 136 14.82 -17.02 -17.65
CA ASP A 136 16.15 -17.05 -17.04
C ASP A 136 16.45 -15.75 -16.26
N LEU A 137 15.44 -14.88 -16.13
CA LEU A 137 15.57 -13.64 -15.39
C LEU A 137 15.68 -13.94 -13.89
N VAL A 138 16.69 -13.39 -13.22
CA VAL A 138 16.84 -13.51 -11.77
C VAL A 138 16.38 -12.21 -11.12
N PRO A 139 15.29 -12.21 -10.33
CA PRO A 139 14.84 -11.02 -9.61
C PRO A 139 15.87 -10.57 -8.58
N PRO A 140 15.89 -9.28 -8.23
CA PRO A 140 16.70 -8.80 -7.11
C PRO A 140 16.41 -9.57 -5.82
N PRO A 141 17.37 -9.72 -4.90
CA PRO A 141 17.11 -10.36 -3.61
C PRO A 141 16.09 -9.55 -2.81
N TYR A 142 15.12 -10.22 -2.20
CA TYR A 142 14.17 -9.58 -1.29
C TYR A 142 14.84 -9.26 0.05
N LYS A 143 14.40 -8.16 0.68
CA LYS A 143 14.84 -7.78 2.02
C LYS A 143 13.75 -8.09 3.03
N HIS A 144 14.11 -8.71 4.13
CA HIS A 144 13.23 -8.78 5.30
C HIS A 144 13.21 -7.38 5.92
N GLN A 145 12.03 -6.76 5.93
CA GLN A 145 11.87 -5.59 6.77
C GLN A 145 11.90 -6.03 8.23
N PRO A 146 12.54 -5.27 9.12
CA PRO A 146 12.48 -5.56 10.54
C PRO A 146 11.00 -5.53 10.96
N ARG A 147 10.59 -6.46 11.83
CA ARG A 147 9.22 -6.40 12.35
C ARG A 147 9.08 -5.11 13.15
N GLU A 148 7.87 -4.56 13.17
CA GLU A 148 7.53 -3.40 14.02
C GLU A 148 7.94 -3.64 15.49
N GLN A 149 7.80 -4.89 15.97
CA GLN A 149 8.25 -5.35 17.29
C GLN A 149 9.77 -5.23 17.53
N ASP A 150 10.59 -5.31 16.47
CA ASP A 150 12.04 -5.15 16.56
C ASP A 150 12.46 -3.68 16.46
N LEU A 151 11.65 -2.83 15.80
CA LEU A 151 11.83 -1.37 15.82
C LEU A 151 11.52 -0.79 17.21
N GLN A 152 10.53 -1.35 17.91
CA GLN A 152 10.20 -0.98 19.30
C GLN A 152 11.29 -1.37 20.32
N LYS A 153 12.26 -2.21 19.93
CA LYS A 153 13.40 -2.60 20.78
C LYS A 153 14.58 -1.65 20.69
N LEU A 154 14.53 -0.63 19.82
CA LEU A 154 15.50 0.46 19.91
C LEU A 154 15.23 1.16 21.25
N PRO A 155 16.19 1.25 22.17
CA PRO A 155 15.92 1.85 23.48
C PRO A 155 15.49 3.30 23.24
N ASP A 156 14.23 3.58 23.53
CA ASP A 156 13.69 4.92 23.56
C ASP A 156 14.51 5.71 24.58
N LEU A 157 15.41 6.56 24.09
CA LEU A 157 16.14 7.58 24.87
C LEU A 157 15.17 8.63 25.48
N HIS A 158 13.86 8.36 25.48
CA HIS A 158 12.80 9.26 25.87
C HIS A 158 12.12 8.86 27.19
N ASP A 159 12.29 7.62 27.66
CA ASP A 159 11.66 7.16 28.91
C ASP A 159 12.36 7.68 30.18
N ASP A 160 13.62 8.11 30.11
CA ASP A 160 14.33 8.62 31.29
C ASP A 160 13.89 10.04 31.71
N LEU A 161 13.32 10.86 30.81
CA LEU A 161 12.91 12.23 31.13
C LEU A 161 11.52 12.32 31.79
N LEU A 162 10.70 11.27 31.70
CA LEU A 162 9.34 11.21 32.25
C LEU A 162 9.28 10.59 33.66
N SER A 163 10.42 10.16 34.21
CA SER A 163 10.57 9.70 35.59
C SER A 163 10.66 10.83 36.62
N LEU A 164 10.10 12.02 36.32
CA LEU A 164 9.84 13.03 37.35
C LEU A 164 8.65 12.55 38.20
N PRO A 165 8.75 12.53 39.54
CA PRO A 165 7.72 11.96 40.41
C PRO A 165 6.49 12.86 40.40
N GLN A 166 5.57 12.66 39.45
CA GLN A 166 4.36 13.46 39.31
C GLN A 166 3.07 12.66 39.50
N VAL A 167 3.14 11.33 39.69
CA VAL A 167 1.91 10.50 39.83
C VAL A 167 1.51 10.28 41.30
N ALA A 168 2.34 10.64 42.29
CA ALA A 168 1.99 10.47 43.70
C ALA A 168 1.06 11.57 44.28
N ASN A 169 0.85 12.69 43.58
CA ASN A 169 0.20 13.87 44.17
C ASN A 169 -1.25 14.11 43.72
N GLY A 170 -1.76 13.42 42.69
CA GLY A 170 -3.12 13.65 42.19
C GLY A 170 -4.21 13.27 43.19
N GLY A 171 -4.08 12.10 43.84
CA GLY A 171 -5.04 11.62 44.83
C GLY A 171 -5.08 12.46 46.11
N LEU A 172 -3.91 12.91 46.58
CA LEU A 172 -3.82 13.76 47.78
C LEU A 172 -4.42 15.15 47.56
N ILE A 173 -4.19 15.75 46.38
CA ILE A 173 -4.79 17.04 46.02
C ILE A 173 -6.32 16.89 45.91
N PHE A 174 -6.82 15.80 45.32
CA PHE A 174 -8.26 15.58 45.19
C PHE A 174 -8.96 15.39 46.55
N LEU A 175 -8.33 14.65 47.49
CA LEU A 175 -8.85 14.48 48.85
C LEU A 175 -8.83 15.79 49.66
N ALA A 176 -7.80 16.62 49.48
CA ALA A 176 -7.73 17.93 50.13
C ALA A 176 -8.86 18.87 49.66
N ILE A 177 -9.17 18.87 48.36
CA ILE A 177 -10.26 19.67 47.79
C ILE A 177 -11.62 19.21 48.33
N LEU A 178 -11.88 17.90 48.39
CA LEU A 178 -13.12 17.36 48.97
C LEU A 178 -13.29 17.72 50.45
N GLY A 179 -12.20 17.70 51.23
CA GLY A 179 -12.21 18.11 52.63
C GLY A 179 -12.57 19.58 52.82
N LEU A 180 -12.02 20.48 52.00
CA LEU A 180 -12.33 21.91 52.05
C LEU A 180 -13.80 22.19 51.68
N ILE A 181 -14.30 21.54 50.62
CA ILE A 181 -15.70 21.69 50.21
C ILE A 181 -16.62 21.20 51.34
N GLY A 182 -16.36 20.01 51.90
CA GLY A 182 -17.15 19.48 53.02
C GLY A 182 -17.15 20.39 54.25
N GLY A 183 -16.01 20.99 54.59
CA GLY A 183 -15.88 21.94 55.70
C GLY A 183 -16.71 23.22 55.50
N VAL A 184 -16.70 23.78 54.29
CA VAL A 184 -17.51 24.96 53.95
C VAL A 184 -19.01 24.65 54.03
N PHE A 185 -19.45 23.52 53.47
CA PHE A 185 -20.85 23.09 53.57
C PHE A 185 -21.30 22.85 55.01
N GLY A 186 -20.42 22.29 55.86
CA GLY A 186 -20.67 22.12 57.29
C GLY A 186 -20.82 23.44 58.04
N MET A 187 -19.93 24.41 57.78
CA MET A 187 -20.00 25.75 58.37
C MET A 187 -21.25 26.50 57.94
N VAL A 188 -21.63 26.43 56.66
CA VAL A 188 -22.86 27.06 56.16
C VAL A 188 -24.09 26.43 56.82
N ARG A 189 -24.16 25.10 56.92
CA ARG A 189 -25.24 24.39 57.64
C ARG A 189 -25.32 24.80 59.11
N PHE A 190 -24.18 24.98 59.78
CA PHE A 190 -24.13 25.38 61.19
C PHE A 190 -24.59 26.83 61.39
N ILE A 191 -24.16 27.75 60.53
CA ILE A 191 -24.62 29.14 60.56
C ILE A 191 -26.13 29.23 60.29
N TYR A 192 -26.66 28.50 59.31
CA TYR A 192 -28.10 28.44 59.06
C TYR A 192 -28.88 27.90 60.27
N PHE A 193 -28.34 26.90 60.97
CA PHE A 193 -28.96 26.34 62.18
C PHE A 193 -28.96 27.35 63.34
N CYS A 194 -27.87 28.09 63.55
CA CYS A 194 -27.79 29.12 64.59
C CYS A 194 -28.67 30.34 64.32
N VAL A 195 -29.00 30.64 63.06
CA VAL A 195 -29.86 31.78 62.68
C VAL A 195 -31.36 31.40 62.69
N SER A 196 -31.70 30.11 62.70
CA SER A 196 -33.08 29.60 62.73
C SER A 196 -33.56 29.16 64.13
N ILE A 197 -32.79 29.44 65.18
CA ILE A 197 -33.18 29.34 66.61
C ILE A 197 -33.38 30.77 67.14
#